data_AF-A0A962KHZ6-F1
#
_entry.id   AF-A0A962KHZ6-F1
#
_cell.length_a   1.000
_cell.length_b   1.000
_cell.length_c   1.000
_cell.angle_alpha   90.00
_cell.angle_beta   90.00
_cell.angle_gamma   90.00
#
_symmetry.space_group_name_H-M   'P 1'
#
loop_
_entity.id
_entity.type
_entity.pdbx_description
1 polymer ?
#
loop_
_entity_poly.entity_id
_entity_poly.type
_entity_poly.pdbx_seq_one_letter_code
_entity_poly.pdbx_strand_id
1 'polypeptide(L)'
;MRDLTRWIVFLAILVQASLLSGGEPDAKPGNELSAEEFMLANALWTLLHETAHAVIDELDILFLGSEEDAADQLATIALLRGDPDFDLSEKISAADAVIAAATAWRVEWELEQREERETTYWDSHSLSIQRFYNMMCLLYGSDPQKYAQIAGQLGLPFERAYVCADYENQRAIRSVGRIMERHARRQAGDAYQGKVSVVYEDTFTEGQERIAAAIRQAKIAERIASRIEKTLTLPHDITITFAHCANDPTAFWRHDRREIVMCYELLARFLYLHRARQCLQTDGLTQDELDECLSARHR
;
A
#
# COMPACT_ATOMS: atom_id res chain seq x y z
N MET A 1 -56.15 37.11 -2.11
CA MET A 1 -56.24 35.76 -2.71
C MET A 1 -54.87 35.47 -3.31
N ARG A 2 -53.90 35.05 -2.50
CA ARG A 2 -53.69 33.63 -2.14
C ARG A 2 -53.48 32.77 -3.39
N ASP A 3 -52.30 32.16 -3.39
CA ASP A 3 -52.09 30.76 -3.75
C ASP A 3 -51.68 30.38 -5.19
N LEU A 4 -50.57 29.62 -5.20
CA LEU A 4 -50.39 28.37 -5.94
C LEU A 4 -49.77 28.35 -7.36
N THR A 5 -48.93 29.30 -7.77
CA THR A 5 -48.28 29.20 -9.12
C THR A 5 -46.75 29.31 -9.18
N ARG A 6 -46.04 29.35 -8.06
CA ARG A 6 -44.56 29.40 -8.07
C ARG A 6 -43.83 28.10 -7.69
N TRP A 7 -44.54 26.99 -7.48
CA TRP A 7 -43.97 25.71 -7.06
C TRP A 7 -44.02 24.57 -8.10
N ILE A 8 -44.32 24.86 -9.38
CA ILE A 8 -44.48 23.81 -10.41
C ILE A 8 -43.34 23.77 -11.46
N VAL A 9 -42.37 24.69 -11.46
CA VAL A 9 -41.25 24.63 -12.43
C VAL A 9 -39.96 24.02 -11.85
N PHE A 10 -39.91 23.70 -10.56
CA PHE A 10 -38.71 23.09 -9.93
C PHE A 10 -38.75 21.56 -9.77
N LEU A 11 -39.73 20.89 -10.38
CA LEU A 11 -39.92 19.43 -10.24
C LEU A 11 -39.80 18.64 -11.55
N ALA A 12 -39.16 19.21 -12.59
CA ALA A 12 -38.90 18.52 -13.86
C ALA A 12 -37.45 18.68 -14.39
N ILE A 13 -36.49 19.09 -13.54
CA ILE A 13 -35.04 19.07 -13.87
C ILE A 13 -34.25 18.20 -12.86
N LEU A 14 -34.94 17.34 -12.09
CA LEU A 14 -34.31 16.45 -11.10
C LEU A 14 -34.42 14.95 -11.44
N VAL A 15 -34.79 14.58 -12.67
CA VAL A 15 -34.92 13.16 -13.06
C VAL A 15 -34.18 12.81 -14.38
N GLN A 16 -33.38 13.71 -14.97
CA GLN A 16 -32.64 13.39 -16.21
C GLN A 16 -31.12 13.65 -16.16
N ALA A 17 -30.54 13.95 -15.00
CA ALA A 17 -29.08 14.05 -14.86
C ALA A 17 -28.41 12.80 -14.25
N SER A 18 -29.15 11.72 -14.03
CA SER A 18 -28.62 10.47 -13.44
C SER A 18 -28.33 9.37 -14.47
N LEU A 19 -28.26 9.69 -15.77
CA LEU A 19 -28.08 8.70 -16.84
C LEU A 19 -26.91 8.97 -17.79
N LEU A 20 -26.03 9.92 -17.47
CA LEU A 20 -24.76 10.13 -18.19
C LEU A 20 -23.61 10.37 -17.20
N SER A 21 -23.44 9.44 -16.29
CA SER A 21 -22.15 9.15 -15.66
C SER A 21 -21.97 7.64 -15.72
N GLY A 22 -21.76 7.12 -16.93
CA GLY A 22 -21.13 5.82 -17.11
C GLY A 22 -19.66 5.96 -16.71
N GLY A 23 -19.41 6.10 -15.42
CA GLY A 23 -18.17 5.58 -14.87
C GLY A 23 -18.28 4.07 -15.00
N GLU A 24 -17.31 3.46 -15.67
CA GLU A 24 -17.17 2.01 -15.64
C GLU A 24 -17.25 1.53 -14.18
N PRO A 25 -17.84 0.35 -13.92
CA PRO A 25 -17.79 -0.20 -12.58
C PRO A 25 -16.33 -0.35 -12.19
N ASP A 26 -15.87 0.45 -11.22
CA ASP A 26 -14.60 0.25 -10.51
C ASP A 26 -14.39 -1.26 -10.33
N ALA A 27 -13.21 -1.74 -10.71
CA ALA A 27 -12.83 -3.12 -10.45
C ALA A 27 -13.18 -3.46 -8.99
N LYS A 28 -13.99 -4.51 -8.79
CA LYS A 28 -14.38 -4.92 -7.45
C LYS A 28 -13.09 -5.21 -6.66
N PRO A 29 -12.86 -4.56 -5.49
CA PRO A 29 -11.67 -4.82 -4.69
C PRO A 29 -11.56 -6.30 -4.38
N GLY A 30 -10.38 -6.88 -4.56
CA GLY A 30 -10.13 -8.30 -4.30
C GLY A 30 -10.26 -9.23 -5.52
N ASN A 31 -10.13 -8.70 -6.74
CA ASN A 31 -9.84 -9.56 -7.90
C ASN A 31 -8.50 -10.28 -7.70
N GLU A 32 -8.36 -11.49 -8.27
CA GLU A 32 -7.08 -12.20 -8.26
C GLU A 32 -6.07 -11.47 -9.13
N LEU A 33 -5.08 -10.84 -8.48
CA LEU A 33 -3.93 -10.24 -9.15
C LEU A 33 -3.03 -11.34 -9.73
N SER A 34 -2.50 -11.11 -10.93
CA SER A 34 -1.37 -11.87 -11.45
C SER A 34 -0.13 -11.69 -10.56
N ALA A 35 0.88 -12.54 -10.74
CA ALA A 35 2.11 -12.44 -9.95
C ALA A 35 2.79 -11.06 -10.11
N GLU A 36 2.83 -10.52 -11.34
CA GLU A 36 3.38 -9.20 -11.60
C GLU A 36 2.54 -8.09 -10.97
N GLU A 37 1.21 -8.13 -11.10
CA GLU A 37 0.32 -7.15 -10.47
C GLU A 37 0.43 -7.18 -8.93
N PHE A 38 0.56 -8.38 -8.34
CA PHE A 38 0.79 -8.54 -6.90
C PHE A 38 2.16 -7.97 -6.47
N MET A 39 3.22 -8.21 -7.24
CA MET A 39 4.53 -7.63 -7.01
C MET A 39 4.49 -6.10 -7.09
N LEU A 40 3.87 -5.53 -8.13
CA LEU A 40 3.74 -4.08 -8.31
C LEU A 40 2.92 -3.42 -7.19
N ALA A 41 1.81 -4.06 -6.78
CA ALA A 41 0.98 -3.63 -5.66
C ALA A 41 1.77 -3.58 -4.34
N ASN A 42 2.52 -4.63 -4.03
CA ASN A 42 3.37 -4.68 -2.84
C ASN A 42 4.54 -3.70 -2.90
N ALA A 43 5.14 -3.52 -4.08
CA ALA A 43 6.19 -2.52 -4.30
C ALA A 43 5.68 -1.09 -4.04
N LEU A 44 4.48 -0.76 -4.54
CA LEU A 44 3.83 0.52 -4.27
C LEU A 44 3.64 0.75 -2.77
N TRP A 45 3.03 -0.20 -2.05
CA TRP A 45 2.79 -0.04 -0.62
C TRP A 45 4.10 0.06 0.18
N THR A 46 5.09 -0.79 -0.12
CA THR A 46 6.39 -0.78 0.55
C THR A 46 7.13 0.54 0.29
N LEU A 47 7.12 1.04 -0.94
CA LEU A 47 7.77 2.31 -1.26
C LEU A 47 7.10 3.49 -0.52
N LEU A 48 5.78 3.44 -0.32
CA LEU A 48 5.08 4.42 0.52
C LEU A 48 5.41 4.28 2.00
N HIS A 49 5.66 3.06 2.49
CA HIS A 49 6.15 2.83 3.86
C HIS A 49 7.55 3.43 4.05
N GLU A 50 8.50 3.19 3.15
CA GLU A 50 9.82 3.83 3.23
C GLU A 50 9.76 5.34 3.03
N THR A 51 8.83 5.81 2.18
CA THR A 51 8.53 7.24 2.06
C THR A 51 8.02 7.81 3.38
N ALA A 52 7.25 7.06 4.16
CA ALA A 52 6.78 7.51 5.45
C ALA A 52 7.93 7.70 6.44
N HIS A 53 8.92 6.81 6.47
CA HIS A 53 10.16 7.04 7.24
C HIS A 53 10.88 8.32 6.80
N ALA A 54 11.08 8.48 5.49
CA ALA A 54 11.71 9.70 4.95
C ALA A 54 10.95 10.98 5.33
N VAL A 55 9.61 10.94 5.29
CA VAL A 55 8.73 12.06 5.65
C VAL A 55 8.76 12.34 7.15
N ILE A 56 8.77 11.31 7.99
CA ILE A 56 8.88 11.44 9.44
C ILE A 56 10.20 12.13 9.82
N ASP A 57 11.28 11.66 9.22
CA ASP A 57 12.64 12.13 9.46
C ASP A 57 12.86 13.57 8.94
N GLU A 58 12.62 13.81 7.64
CA GLU A 58 12.88 15.11 7.01
C GLU A 58 11.98 16.22 7.53
N LEU A 59 10.79 15.90 8.06
CA LEU A 59 9.84 16.89 8.55
C LEU A 59 9.77 16.97 10.08
N ASP A 60 10.62 16.23 10.79
CA ASP A 60 10.67 16.18 12.26
C ASP A 60 9.28 15.88 12.87
N ILE A 61 8.63 14.83 12.34
CA ILE A 61 7.29 14.44 12.78
C ILE A 61 7.39 13.71 14.11
N LEU A 62 6.76 14.28 15.13
CA LEU A 62 6.64 13.64 16.43
C LEU A 62 5.55 12.55 16.42
N PHE A 63 5.91 11.37 16.91
CA PHE A 63 4.99 10.27 17.21
C PHE A 63 5.36 9.62 18.56
N LEU A 64 4.42 8.87 19.12
CA LEU A 64 4.64 8.07 20.34
C LEU A 64 4.29 6.62 19.99
N GLY A 65 5.18 5.69 20.31
CA GLY A 65 5.02 4.27 19.98
C GLY A 65 6.02 3.80 18.93
N SER A 66 5.66 2.76 18.18
CA SER A 66 6.49 2.22 17.09
C SER A 66 6.45 3.14 15.87
N GLU A 67 7.63 3.46 15.33
CA GLU A 67 7.76 4.18 14.06
C GLU A 67 7.23 3.34 12.89
N GLU A 68 7.49 2.03 12.90
CA GLU A 68 7.02 1.07 11.90
C GLU A 68 5.49 1.06 11.77
N ASP A 69 4.79 1.05 12.91
CA ASP A 69 3.32 1.09 12.92
C ASP A 69 2.78 2.46 12.43
N ALA A 70 3.55 3.53 12.62
CA ALA A 70 3.22 4.85 12.10
C ALA A 70 3.46 4.92 10.58
N ALA A 71 4.55 4.33 10.10
CA ALA A 71 4.87 4.20 8.67
C ALA A 71 3.82 3.35 7.93
N ASP A 72 3.40 2.22 8.50
CA ASP A 72 2.32 1.38 7.97
C ASP A 72 0.99 2.14 7.85
N GLN A 73 0.65 2.93 8.87
CA GLN A 73 -0.54 3.78 8.86
C GLN A 73 -0.44 4.88 7.81
N LEU A 74 0.70 5.56 7.70
CA LEU A 74 0.93 6.60 6.70
C LEU A 74 0.81 6.04 5.29
N ALA A 75 1.49 4.93 4.98
CA ALA A 75 1.45 4.28 3.68
C ALA A 75 0.02 3.84 3.31
N THR A 76 -0.67 3.18 4.24
CA THR A 76 -2.02 2.67 4.01
C THR A 76 -3.03 3.81 3.82
N ILE A 77 -2.98 4.85 4.66
CA ILE A 77 -3.88 6.01 4.50
C ILE A 77 -3.54 6.82 3.24
N ALA A 78 -2.26 6.92 2.86
CA ALA A 78 -1.84 7.58 1.63
C ALA A 78 -2.44 6.90 0.39
N LEU A 79 -2.57 5.57 0.38
CA LEU A 79 -3.28 4.86 -0.70
C LEU A 79 -4.80 5.07 -0.62
N LEU A 80 -5.41 4.84 0.53
CA LEU A 80 -6.87 4.86 0.67
C LEU A 80 -7.50 6.25 0.49
N ARG A 81 -6.74 7.31 0.76
CA ARG A 81 -7.19 8.71 0.65
C ARG A 81 -6.39 9.53 -0.34
N GLY A 82 -5.45 8.89 -1.02
CA GLY A 82 -4.59 9.52 -2.01
C GLY A 82 -5.37 9.99 -3.23
N ASP A 83 -4.63 10.58 -4.14
CA ASP A 83 -5.11 10.93 -5.47
C ASP A 83 -5.36 9.64 -6.27
N PRO A 84 -6.39 9.57 -7.14
CA PRO A 84 -6.55 8.47 -8.10
C PRO A 84 -5.29 8.15 -8.93
N ASP A 85 -4.33 9.08 -9.04
CA ASP A 85 -3.02 8.84 -9.67
C ASP A 85 -2.19 7.70 -9.04
N PHE A 86 -2.54 7.22 -7.84
CA PHE A 86 -1.96 6.02 -7.22
C PHE A 86 -2.49 4.70 -7.79
N ASP A 87 -3.56 4.73 -8.58
CA ASP A 87 -3.98 3.55 -9.33
C ASP A 87 -2.90 3.21 -10.36
N LEU A 88 -2.29 2.03 -10.21
CA LEU A 88 -1.15 1.61 -11.03
C LEU A 88 -1.57 1.31 -12.47
N SER A 89 -2.84 0.94 -12.65
CA SER A 89 -3.50 0.72 -13.94
C SER A 89 -5.02 0.66 -13.73
N GLU A 90 -5.79 0.55 -14.82
CA GLU A 90 -7.22 0.22 -14.78
C GLU A 90 -7.54 -1.07 -13.99
N LYS A 91 -6.52 -1.92 -13.71
CA LYS A 91 -6.69 -3.21 -13.03
C LYS A 91 -6.28 -3.25 -11.57
N ILE A 92 -5.45 -2.30 -11.11
CA ILE A 92 -4.94 -2.29 -9.73
C ILE A 92 -5.33 -0.97 -9.08
N SER A 93 -6.39 -1.02 -8.29
CA SER A 93 -6.80 0.12 -7.48
C SER A 93 -5.89 0.29 -6.27
N ALA A 94 -5.87 1.48 -5.67
CA ALA A 94 -5.22 1.71 -4.38
C ALA A 94 -5.69 0.73 -3.28
N ALA A 95 -6.96 0.31 -3.30
CA ALA A 95 -7.50 -0.68 -2.37
C ALA A 95 -6.92 -2.08 -2.63
N ASP A 96 -6.75 -2.47 -3.90
CA ASP A 96 -6.10 -3.74 -4.26
C ASP A 96 -4.64 -3.76 -3.81
N ALA A 97 -3.94 -2.62 -3.87
CA ALA A 97 -2.58 -2.51 -3.34
C ALA A 97 -2.52 -2.76 -1.82
N VAL A 98 -3.45 -2.20 -1.05
CA VAL A 98 -3.56 -2.46 0.40
C VAL A 98 -3.93 -3.92 0.68
N ILE A 99 -4.86 -4.50 -0.08
CA ILE A 99 -5.25 -5.91 0.07
C ILE A 99 -4.06 -6.84 -0.24
N ALA A 100 -3.32 -6.57 -1.32
CA ALA A 100 -2.15 -7.34 -1.72
C ALA A 100 -1.05 -7.30 -0.65
N ALA A 101 -0.75 -6.12 -0.12
CA ALA A 101 0.24 -5.95 0.93
C ALA A 101 -0.17 -6.61 2.26
N ALA A 102 -1.43 -6.46 2.69
CA ALA A 102 -1.94 -7.20 3.83
C ALA A 102 -1.79 -8.72 3.60
N THR A 103 -2.22 -9.20 2.43
CA THR A 103 -2.12 -10.62 2.08
C THR A 103 -0.69 -11.13 2.07
N ALA A 104 0.29 -10.34 1.62
CA ALA A 104 1.70 -10.70 1.71
C ALA A 104 2.13 -10.93 3.16
N TRP A 105 1.76 -10.06 4.10
CA TRP A 105 2.04 -10.24 5.53
C TRP A 105 1.35 -11.47 6.15
N ARG A 106 0.13 -11.80 5.70
CA ARG A 106 -0.54 -13.05 6.10
C ARG A 106 0.27 -14.27 5.66
N VAL A 107 0.71 -14.28 4.40
CA VAL A 107 1.47 -15.40 3.83
C VAL A 107 2.84 -15.52 4.47
N GLU A 108 3.52 -14.40 4.74
CA GLU A 108 4.78 -14.39 5.50
C GLU A 108 4.60 -15.06 6.85
N TRP A 109 3.58 -14.66 7.62
CA TRP A 109 3.27 -15.28 8.89
C TRP A 109 3.06 -16.80 8.78
N GLU A 110 2.27 -17.25 7.79
CA GLU A 110 2.02 -18.68 7.60
C GLU A 110 3.28 -19.48 7.27
N LEU A 111 4.21 -18.88 6.52
CA LEU A 111 5.52 -19.49 6.22
C LEU A 111 6.42 -19.51 7.46
N GLU A 112 6.51 -18.40 8.19
CA GLU A 112 7.26 -18.31 9.45
C GLU A 112 6.84 -19.40 10.46
N GLN A 113 5.53 -19.64 10.59
CA GLN A 113 4.99 -20.66 11.49
C GLN A 113 5.33 -22.10 11.03
N ARG A 114 5.49 -22.32 9.72
CA ARG A 114 5.81 -23.64 9.15
C ARG A 114 7.30 -23.96 9.21
N GLU A 115 8.15 -22.94 9.07
CA GLU A 115 9.60 -23.10 9.11
C GLU A 115 10.15 -23.28 10.54
N GLU A 116 9.27 -23.46 11.53
CA GLU A 116 9.60 -23.56 12.97
C GLU A 116 10.55 -22.43 13.44
N ARG A 117 10.51 -21.27 12.78
CA ARG A 117 11.34 -20.13 13.17
C ARG A 117 10.83 -19.60 14.50
N GLU A 118 11.76 -19.36 15.42
CA GLU A 118 11.43 -18.68 16.67
C GLU A 118 10.88 -17.28 16.35
N THR A 119 9.68 -16.98 16.85
CA THR A 119 9.05 -15.69 16.64
C THR A 119 9.85 -14.60 17.37
N THR A 120 10.35 -13.61 16.63
CA THR A 120 11.19 -12.53 17.15
C THR A 120 10.36 -11.42 17.79
N TYR A 121 9.84 -11.66 19.00
CA TYR A 121 9.00 -10.68 19.71
C TYR A 121 9.69 -9.35 20.10
N TRP A 122 11.01 -9.27 19.94
CA TRP A 122 11.82 -8.08 20.22
C TRP A 122 12.18 -7.26 18.97
N ASP A 123 11.68 -7.65 17.80
CA ASP A 123 11.84 -6.87 16.57
C ASP A 123 11.18 -5.48 16.70
N SER A 124 11.69 -4.49 15.96
CA SER A 124 11.06 -3.16 15.89
C SER A 124 9.73 -3.19 15.14
N HIS A 125 9.57 -4.14 14.22
CA HIS A 125 8.34 -4.36 13.49
C HIS A 125 7.34 -5.18 14.32
N SER A 126 6.06 -4.82 14.17
CA SER A 126 4.96 -5.68 14.58
C SER A 126 5.04 -7.04 13.87
N LEU A 127 4.53 -8.09 14.51
CA LEU A 127 4.45 -9.43 13.90
C LEU A 127 3.74 -9.35 12.54
N SER A 128 4.16 -10.16 11.57
CA SER A 128 3.55 -10.22 10.22
C SER A 128 2.01 -10.33 10.29
N ILE A 129 1.49 -11.16 11.20
CA ILE A 129 0.04 -11.29 11.42
C ILE A 129 -0.62 -10.03 12.02
N GLN A 130 0.07 -9.27 12.87
CA GLN A 130 -0.43 -8.02 13.43
C GLN A 130 -0.49 -6.94 12.33
N ARG A 131 0.54 -6.84 11.48
CA ARG A 131 0.55 -5.94 10.32
C ARG A 131 -0.63 -6.22 9.39
N PHE A 132 -0.86 -7.50 9.06
CA PHE A 132 -2.05 -7.92 8.30
C PHE A 132 -3.36 -7.37 8.92
N TYR A 133 -3.59 -7.61 10.21
CA TYR A 133 -4.84 -7.19 10.86
C TYR A 133 -4.95 -5.67 10.99
N ASN A 134 -3.85 -4.96 11.17
CA ASN A 134 -3.83 -3.51 11.24
C ASN A 134 -4.16 -2.88 9.88
N MET A 135 -3.57 -3.39 8.79
CA MET A 135 -3.87 -2.93 7.43
C MET A 135 -5.33 -3.21 7.04
N MET A 136 -5.81 -4.42 7.30
CA MET A 136 -7.22 -4.78 7.04
C MET A 136 -8.19 -3.93 7.88
N CYS A 137 -7.78 -3.53 9.08
CA CYS A 137 -8.57 -2.63 9.92
C CYS A 137 -8.72 -1.25 9.29
N LEU A 138 -7.62 -0.68 8.79
CA LEU A 138 -7.65 0.61 8.09
C LEU A 138 -8.46 0.51 6.79
N LEU A 139 -8.31 -0.55 6.01
CA LEU A 139 -9.12 -0.78 4.80
C LEU A 139 -10.60 -0.87 5.14
N TYR A 140 -11.00 -1.79 6.02
CA TYR A 140 -12.40 -2.01 6.37
C TYR A 140 -13.04 -0.76 6.97
N GLY A 141 -12.35 -0.09 7.89
CA GLY A 141 -12.87 1.13 8.51
C GLY A 141 -13.03 2.31 7.54
N SER A 142 -12.35 2.29 6.38
CA SER A 142 -12.47 3.35 5.38
C SER A 142 -13.82 3.33 4.65
N ASP A 143 -14.35 2.13 4.38
CA ASP A 143 -15.68 1.91 3.83
C ASP A 143 -16.20 0.51 4.23
N PRO A 144 -16.86 0.39 5.39
CA PRO A 144 -17.34 -0.90 5.88
C PRO A 144 -18.34 -1.58 4.95
N GLN A 145 -19.09 -0.81 4.14
CA GLN A 145 -20.07 -1.36 3.21
C GLN A 145 -19.38 -1.96 1.99
N LYS A 146 -18.42 -1.23 1.41
CA LYS A 146 -17.64 -1.70 0.25
C LYS A 146 -16.77 -2.91 0.59
N TYR A 147 -16.16 -2.95 1.77
CA TYR A 147 -15.16 -3.96 2.13
C TYR A 147 -15.67 -5.10 3.03
N ALA A 148 -16.97 -5.18 3.33
CA ALA A 148 -17.54 -6.24 4.17
C ALA A 148 -17.22 -7.66 3.67
N GLN A 149 -17.35 -7.90 2.37
CA GLN A 149 -17.12 -9.22 1.79
C GLN A 149 -15.64 -9.63 1.92
N ILE A 150 -14.72 -8.77 1.50
CA ILE A 150 -13.28 -9.08 1.53
C ILE A 150 -12.77 -9.20 2.96
N ALA A 151 -13.28 -8.38 3.90
CA ALA A 151 -12.94 -8.50 5.32
C ALA A 151 -13.40 -9.84 5.91
N GLY A 152 -14.58 -10.34 5.52
CA GLY A 152 -15.05 -11.67 5.90
C GLY A 152 -14.21 -12.79 5.29
N GLN A 153 -13.91 -12.71 3.99
CA GLN A 153 -13.07 -13.70 3.28
C GLN A 153 -11.66 -13.78 3.86
N LEU A 154 -11.08 -12.64 4.21
CA LEU A 154 -9.76 -12.56 4.81
C LEU A 154 -9.81 -12.72 6.34
N GLY A 155 -10.92 -13.15 6.94
CA GLY A 155 -10.98 -13.54 8.34
C GLY A 155 -10.73 -12.41 9.35
N LEU A 156 -11.25 -11.20 9.10
CA LEU A 156 -11.27 -10.11 10.07
C LEU A 156 -12.33 -10.41 11.15
N PRO A 157 -11.96 -10.58 12.43
CA PRO A 157 -12.92 -10.85 13.49
C PRO A 157 -13.94 -9.71 13.65
N PHE A 158 -15.19 -10.05 14.00
CA PHE A 158 -16.27 -9.07 14.17
C PHE A 158 -15.91 -7.98 15.20
N GLU A 159 -15.33 -8.37 16.34
CA GLU A 159 -14.89 -7.43 17.38
C GLU A 159 -13.84 -6.45 16.86
N ARG A 160 -12.89 -6.93 16.04
CA ARG A 160 -11.89 -6.09 15.38
C ARG A 160 -12.55 -5.14 14.41
N ALA A 161 -13.40 -5.66 13.51
CA ALA A 161 -14.10 -4.89 12.49
C ALA A 161 -14.91 -3.72 13.09
N TYR A 162 -15.57 -3.94 14.23
CA TYR A 162 -16.30 -2.88 14.94
C TYR A 162 -15.36 -1.74 15.35
N VAL A 163 -14.24 -2.03 16.01
CA VAL A 163 -13.25 -1.03 16.46
C VAL A 163 -12.62 -0.30 15.27
N CYS A 164 -12.42 -1.00 14.16
CA CYS A 164 -11.88 -0.43 12.92
C CYS A 164 -12.77 0.67 12.35
N ALA A 165 -14.07 0.40 12.24
CA ALA A 165 -15.07 1.33 11.72
C ALA A 165 -15.40 2.47 12.71
N ASP A 166 -15.42 2.15 14.01
CA ASP A 166 -15.80 3.11 15.06
C ASP A 166 -14.68 4.12 15.35
N TYR A 167 -13.42 3.66 15.43
CA TYR A 167 -12.35 4.47 16.00
C TYR A 167 -11.02 4.44 15.23
N GLU A 168 -10.43 3.27 14.98
CA GLU A 168 -9.02 3.18 14.59
C GLU A 168 -8.73 3.78 13.21
N ASN A 169 -9.57 3.51 12.21
CA ASN A 169 -9.41 4.10 10.89
C ASN A 169 -9.52 5.63 10.95
N GLN A 170 -10.54 6.16 11.63
CA GLN A 170 -10.72 7.61 11.75
C GLN A 170 -9.58 8.27 12.53
N ARG A 171 -9.02 7.59 13.53
CA ARG A 171 -7.84 8.05 14.27
C ARG A 171 -6.63 8.16 13.36
N ALA A 172 -6.35 7.14 12.54
CA ALA A 172 -5.25 7.16 11.58
C ALA A 172 -5.43 8.30 10.58
N ILE A 173 -6.61 8.41 9.97
CA ILE A 173 -6.98 9.49 9.05
C ILE A 173 -6.74 10.87 9.66
N ARG A 174 -7.23 11.12 10.88
CA ARG A 174 -7.05 12.43 11.55
C ARG A 174 -5.59 12.72 11.87
N SER A 175 -4.78 11.69 12.11
CA SER A 175 -3.37 11.86 12.45
C SER A 175 -2.57 12.19 11.19
N VAL A 176 -2.75 11.42 10.11
CA VAL A 176 -2.16 11.69 8.80
C VAL A 176 -2.64 13.04 8.25
N GLY A 177 -3.93 13.36 8.35
CA GLY A 177 -4.47 14.65 7.93
C GLY A 177 -3.78 15.84 8.61
N ARG A 178 -3.52 15.76 9.92
CA ARG A 178 -2.80 16.81 10.66
C ARG A 178 -1.33 16.95 10.25
N ILE A 179 -0.66 15.85 9.92
CA ILE A 179 0.68 15.89 9.33
C ILE A 179 0.64 16.66 8.01
N MET A 180 -0.28 16.28 7.12
CA MET A 180 -0.41 16.94 5.81
C MET A 180 -0.79 18.42 5.96
N GLU A 181 -1.73 18.79 6.83
CA GLU A 181 -2.11 20.20 7.04
C GLU A 181 -0.94 21.09 7.52
N ARG A 182 -0.04 20.51 8.33
CA ARG A 182 1.11 21.23 8.89
C ARG A 182 2.26 21.36 7.89
N HIS A 183 2.51 20.33 7.10
CA HIS A 183 3.71 20.22 6.26
C HIS A 183 3.42 20.26 4.74
N ALA A 184 2.15 20.36 4.33
CA ALA A 184 1.81 20.51 2.94
C ALA A 184 2.44 21.78 2.35
N ARG A 185 2.90 21.67 1.11
CA ARG A 185 3.49 22.77 0.35
C ARG A 185 2.49 23.91 0.22
N ARG A 186 2.86 25.08 0.76
CA ARG A 186 2.12 26.34 0.56
C ARG A 186 2.77 27.04 -0.64
N GLN A 187 1.98 27.54 -1.60
CA GLN A 187 2.49 27.99 -2.90
C GLN A 187 3.67 29.00 -2.85
N ALA A 188 4.52 28.90 -3.87
CA ALA A 188 5.56 29.81 -4.37
C ALA A 188 6.14 30.83 -3.38
N GLY A 189 7.21 30.42 -2.69
CA GLY A 189 8.00 31.29 -1.79
C GLY A 189 8.87 30.52 -0.80
N ASP A 190 8.60 29.24 -0.59
CA ASP A 190 9.41 28.39 0.28
C ASP A 190 10.83 28.21 -0.30
N ALA A 191 11.83 28.51 0.53
CA ALA A 191 13.25 28.33 0.22
C ALA A 191 13.66 26.85 0.10
N TYR A 192 12.81 25.96 0.59
CA TYR A 192 13.01 24.51 0.57
C TYR A 192 12.35 23.92 -0.69
N GLN A 193 13.19 23.47 -1.62
CA GLN A 193 12.80 22.87 -2.90
C GLN A 193 13.51 21.55 -3.13
N GLY A 194 13.63 20.73 -2.08
CA GLY A 194 14.15 19.38 -2.20
C GLY A 194 13.46 18.62 -3.32
N LYS A 195 14.25 17.95 -4.15
CA LYS A 195 13.80 17.13 -5.28
C LYS A 195 13.88 15.66 -4.93
N VAL A 196 13.06 14.87 -5.61
CA VAL A 196 13.09 13.41 -5.48
C VAL A 196 13.60 12.81 -6.79
N SER A 197 14.79 12.23 -6.75
CA SER A 197 15.39 11.54 -7.90
C SER A 197 15.12 10.04 -7.83
N VAL A 198 14.87 9.39 -8.98
CA VAL A 198 14.71 7.94 -9.06
C VAL A 198 15.92 7.34 -9.79
N VAL A 199 16.51 6.31 -9.20
CA VAL A 199 17.67 5.58 -9.72
C VAL A 199 17.35 4.09 -9.76
N TYR A 200 17.76 3.43 -10.84
CA TYR A 200 17.71 1.98 -10.98
C TYR A 200 19.13 1.51 -11.28
N GLU A 201 19.76 0.85 -10.32
CA GLU A 201 21.11 0.32 -10.46
C GLU A 201 21.15 -0.91 -11.39
N ASP A 202 22.36 -1.45 -11.56
CA ASP A 202 22.60 -2.61 -12.39
C ASP A 202 21.94 -3.87 -11.79
N THR A 203 21.46 -4.72 -12.70
CA THR A 203 20.91 -6.04 -12.39
C THR A 203 21.93 -7.14 -12.70
N PHE A 204 21.91 -8.22 -11.94
CA PHE A 204 22.89 -9.31 -12.01
C PHE A 204 22.28 -10.65 -12.45
N THR A 205 20.96 -10.73 -12.62
CA THR A 205 20.26 -11.93 -13.09
C THR A 205 19.15 -11.57 -14.08
N GLU A 206 18.78 -12.51 -14.96
CA GLU A 206 17.65 -12.35 -15.89
C GLU A 206 16.32 -12.09 -15.15
N GLY A 207 16.15 -12.67 -13.95
CA GLY A 207 14.99 -12.40 -13.10
C GLY A 207 14.93 -10.95 -12.65
N GLN A 208 16.07 -10.40 -12.19
CA GLN A 208 16.16 -8.98 -11.81
C GLN A 208 15.97 -8.05 -13.02
N GLU A 209 16.50 -8.40 -14.20
CA GLU A 209 16.28 -7.62 -15.43
C GLU A 209 14.79 -7.48 -15.75
N ARG A 210 14.02 -8.58 -15.65
CA ARG A 210 12.57 -8.58 -15.86
C ARG A 210 11.84 -7.76 -14.80
N ILE A 211 12.21 -7.91 -13.53
CA ILE A 211 11.65 -7.14 -12.42
C ILE A 211 11.90 -5.63 -12.60
N ALA A 212 13.15 -5.25 -12.90
CA ALA A 212 13.52 -3.86 -13.14
C ALA A 212 12.75 -3.26 -14.32
N ALA A 213 12.58 -4.03 -15.41
CA ALA A 213 11.77 -3.61 -16.55
C ALA A 213 10.29 -3.36 -16.16
N ALA A 214 9.69 -4.29 -15.39
CA ALA A 214 8.30 -4.16 -14.94
C ALA A 214 8.08 -2.92 -14.06
N ILE A 215 8.96 -2.67 -13.08
CA ILE A 215 8.86 -1.48 -12.21
C ILE A 215 9.03 -0.19 -13.01
N ARG A 216 10.05 -0.12 -13.90
CA ARG A 216 10.29 1.05 -14.76
C ARG A 216 9.10 1.32 -15.68
N GLN A 217 8.44 0.27 -16.18
CA GLN A 217 7.26 0.40 -17.02
C GLN A 217 6.06 0.94 -16.23
N ALA A 218 5.86 0.45 -15.00
CA ALA A 218 4.79 0.89 -14.11
C ALA A 218 4.96 2.34 -13.61
N LYS A 219 6.20 2.86 -13.61
CA LYS A 219 6.56 4.22 -13.17
C LYS A 219 6.14 4.54 -11.72
N ILE A 220 6.16 3.54 -10.85
CA ILE A 220 5.68 3.65 -9.47
C ILE A 220 6.48 4.70 -8.70
N ALA A 221 7.81 4.60 -8.76
CA ALA A 221 8.70 5.50 -8.04
C ALA A 221 8.64 6.92 -8.58
N GLU A 222 8.51 7.11 -9.89
CA GLU A 222 8.41 8.42 -10.52
C GLU A 222 7.09 9.10 -10.18
N ARG A 223 5.99 8.35 -10.07
CA ARG A 223 4.70 8.87 -9.59
C ARG A 223 4.77 9.31 -8.14
N ILE A 224 5.37 8.49 -7.27
CA ILE A 224 5.58 8.83 -5.85
C ILE A 224 6.49 10.06 -5.73
N ALA A 225 7.63 10.08 -6.41
CA ALA A 225 8.53 11.22 -6.45
C ALA A 225 7.81 12.52 -6.85
N SER A 226 7.07 12.47 -7.97
CA SER A 226 6.27 13.63 -8.42
C SER A 226 5.24 14.07 -7.38
N ARG A 227 4.62 13.12 -6.67
CA ARG A 227 3.62 13.43 -5.65
C ARG A 227 4.24 14.06 -4.41
N ILE A 228 5.35 13.52 -3.93
CA ILE A 228 6.10 14.09 -2.80
C ILE A 228 6.46 15.54 -3.11
N GLU A 229 7.07 15.80 -4.27
CA GLU A 229 7.48 17.16 -4.66
C GLU A 229 6.30 18.13 -4.73
N LYS A 230 5.15 17.71 -5.26
CA LYS A 230 3.94 18.55 -5.38
C LYS A 230 3.26 18.79 -4.03
N THR A 231 3.34 17.85 -3.11
CA THR A 231 2.52 17.85 -1.89
C THR A 231 3.29 18.37 -0.68
N LEU A 232 4.60 18.13 -0.61
CA LEU A 232 5.42 18.42 0.57
C LEU A 232 6.48 19.48 0.28
N THR A 233 6.80 20.27 1.30
CA THR A 233 7.97 21.16 1.31
C THR A 233 9.15 20.37 1.88
N LEU A 234 9.92 19.72 0.99
CA LEU A 234 11.11 18.94 1.38
C LEU A 234 12.30 19.86 1.69
N PRO A 235 12.92 19.73 2.88
CA PRO A 235 14.12 20.50 3.22
C PRO A 235 15.34 20.12 2.38
N HIS A 236 15.48 18.84 2.03
CA HIS A 236 16.61 18.32 1.27
C HIS A 236 16.16 17.43 0.09
N ASP A 237 17.09 17.20 -0.83
CA ASP A 237 16.91 16.22 -1.90
C ASP A 237 16.88 14.80 -1.32
N ILE A 238 16.06 13.94 -1.92
CA ILE A 238 15.89 12.53 -1.58
C ILE A 238 16.11 11.69 -2.83
N THR A 239 16.68 10.50 -2.69
CA THR A 239 16.81 9.52 -3.77
C THR A 239 15.98 8.27 -3.50
N ILE A 240 15.26 7.78 -4.49
CA ILE A 240 14.65 6.44 -4.49
C ILE A 240 15.51 5.55 -5.39
N THR A 241 16.13 4.52 -4.82
CA THR A 241 17.07 3.63 -5.50
C THR A 241 16.54 2.21 -5.53
N PHE A 242 16.46 1.62 -6.71
CA PHE A 242 16.29 0.18 -6.87
C PHE A 242 17.66 -0.46 -7.10
N ALA A 243 18.01 -1.45 -6.26
CA ALA A 243 19.36 -2.01 -6.23
C ALA A 243 19.35 -3.53 -6.01
N HIS A 244 20.49 -4.16 -6.29
CA HIS A 244 20.78 -5.52 -5.84
C HIS A 244 21.35 -5.50 -4.42
N CYS A 245 20.79 -6.31 -3.53
CA CYS A 245 21.16 -6.32 -2.11
C CYS A 245 21.72 -7.67 -1.64
N ALA A 246 22.59 -8.30 -2.43
CA ALA A 246 23.31 -9.51 -2.04
C ALA A 246 22.42 -10.66 -1.48
N ASN A 247 21.22 -10.84 -2.06
CA ASN A 247 20.19 -11.80 -1.66
C ASN A 247 19.38 -11.44 -0.40
N ASP A 248 19.46 -10.21 0.10
CA ASP A 248 18.60 -9.73 1.19
C ASP A 248 17.30 -9.11 0.64
N PRO A 249 16.12 -9.74 0.85
CA PRO A 249 14.84 -9.22 0.39
C PRO A 249 14.32 -8.11 1.31
N THR A 250 14.93 -6.92 1.20
CA THR A 250 14.61 -5.79 2.08
C THR A 250 14.31 -4.48 1.32
N ALA A 251 13.72 -3.53 2.04
CA ALA A 251 13.63 -2.13 1.67
C ALA A 251 13.86 -1.30 2.94
N PHE A 252 14.45 -0.11 2.80
CA PHE A 252 14.77 0.73 3.95
C PHE A 252 15.01 2.19 3.57
N TRP A 253 14.71 3.08 4.51
CA TRP A 253 15.17 4.47 4.53
C TRP A 253 16.59 4.59 5.13
N ARG A 254 17.49 5.27 4.41
CA ARG A 254 18.83 5.64 4.89
C ARG A 254 18.89 7.11 5.27
N HIS A 255 18.81 7.38 6.57
CA HIS A 255 18.90 8.73 7.14
C HIS A 255 20.15 9.51 6.69
N ASP A 256 21.33 8.86 6.69
CA ASP A 256 22.61 9.53 6.41
C ASP A 256 22.74 10.00 4.95
N ARG A 257 22.11 9.27 4.02
CA ARG A 257 22.15 9.55 2.57
C ARG A 257 20.89 10.18 2.01
N ARG A 258 19.82 10.21 2.81
CA ARG A 258 18.47 10.58 2.37
C ARG A 258 18.03 9.74 1.17
N GLU A 259 18.17 8.43 1.33
CA GLU A 259 17.99 7.47 0.27
C GLU A 259 17.02 6.37 0.70
N ILE A 260 15.93 6.21 -0.06
CA ILE A 260 15.06 5.04 0.02
C ILE A 260 15.66 3.97 -0.88
N VAL A 261 15.99 2.80 -0.33
CA VAL A 261 16.49 1.66 -1.11
C VAL A 261 15.42 0.59 -1.15
N MET A 262 15.11 0.09 -2.36
CA MET A 262 14.26 -1.08 -2.56
C MET A 262 15.04 -2.16 -3.33
N CYS A 263 15.25 -3.30 -2.68
CA CYS A 263 16.05 -4.37 -3.25
C CYS A 263 15.25 -5.16 -4.30
N TYR A 264 15.88 -5.52 -5.41
CA TYR A 264 15.24 -6.40 -6.41
C TYR A 264 14.88 -7.78 -5.82
N GLU A 265 15.61 -8.21 -4.80
CA GLU A 265 15.33 -9.40 -4.00
C GLU A 265 13.96 -9.34 -3.31
N LEU A 266 13.57 -8.18 -2.79
CA LEU A 266 12.27 -8.01 -2.14
C LEU A 266 11.14 -8.12 -3.18
N LEU A 267 11.35 -7.56 -4.37
CA LEU A 267 10.40 -7.70 -5.47
C LEU A 267 10.27 -9.16 -5.93
N ALA A 268 11.38 -9.89 -5.99
CA ALA A 268 11.36 -11.33 -6.23
C ALA A 268 10.66 -12.09 -5.10
N ARG A 269 10.81 -11.65 -3.84
CA ARG A 269 10.08 -12.20 -2.69
C ARG A 269 8.58 -12.03 -2.85
N PHE A 270 8.08 -10.90 -3.36
CA PHE A 270 6.63 -10.75 -3.62
C PHE A 270 6.11 -11.71 -4.68
N LEU A 271 6.89 -12.00 -5.74
CA LEU A 271 6.53 -13.04 -6.71
C LEU A 271 6.46 -14.42 -6.05
N TYR A 272 7.39 -14.72 -5.15
CA TYR A 272 7.38 -15.94 -4.35
C TYR A 272 6.17 -16.02 -3.42
N LEU A 273 5.84 -14.93 -2.71
CA LEU A 273 4.69 -14.89 -1.80
C LEU A 273 3.35 -15.05 -2.53
N HIS A 274 3.24 -14.51 -3.75
CA HIS A 274 2.09 -14.77 -4.62
C HIS A 274 1.93 -16.27 -4.89
N ARG A 275 3.02 -16.96 -5.22
CA ARG A 275 3.00 -18.41 -5.44
C ARG A 275 2.69 -19.18 -4.16
N ALA A 276 3.31 -18.81 -3.04
CA ALA A 276 3.07 -19.43 -1.74
C ALA A 276 1.59 -19.32 -1.33
N ARG A 277 0.98 -18.15 -1.54
CA ARG A 277 -0.47 -17.94 -1.33
C ARG A 277 -1.32 -18.97 -2.07
N GLN A 278 -1.00 -19.26 -3.34
CA GLN A 278 -1.75 -20.23 -4.14
C GLN A 278 -1.60 -21.65 -3.58
N CYS A 279 -0.39 -22.02 -3.16
CA CYS A 279 -0.12 -23.32 -2.55
C CYS A 279 -0.84 -23.52 -1.22
N LEU A 280 -0.87 -22.47 -0.38
CA LEU A 280 -1.44 -22.50 0.97
C LEU A 280 -2.98 -22.51 1.01
N GLN A 281 -3.68 -22.46 -0.13
CA GLN A 281 -5.14 -22.58 -0.17
C GLN A 281 -5.67 -23.96 0.23
N THR A 282 -4.80 -24.98 0.27
CA THR A 282 -5.18 -26.35 0.65
C THR A 282 -5.03 -26.56 2.15
N ASP A 283 -6.14 -26.72 2.87
CA ASP A 283 -6.12 -27.04 4.29
C ASP A 283 -5.37 -28.36 4.56
N GLY A 284 -4.51 -28.35 5.58
CA GLY A 284 -3.76 -29.55 6.01
C GLY A 284 -2.56 -29.93 5.15
N LEU A 285 -2.14 -29.06 4.21
CA LEU A 285 -0.94 -29.24 3.39
C LEU A 285 0.31 -29.47 4.26
N THR A 286 1.02 -30.57 4.01
CA THR A 286 2.31 -30.90 4.64
C THR A 286 3.44 -30.00 4.13
N GLN A 287 4.59 -29.98 4.82
CA GLN A 287 5.75 -29.21 4.36
C GLN A 287 6.28 -29.72 3.01
N ASP A 288 6.34 -31.04 2.82
CA ASP A 288 6.80 -31.64 1.54
C ASP A 288 5.89 -31.25 0.37
N GLU A 289 4.57 -31.25 0.56
CA GLU A 289 3.61 -30.83 -0.47
C GLU A 289 3.71 -29.33 -0.80
N LEU A 290 4.04 -28.50 0.21
CA LEU A 290 4.31 -27.08 0.00
C LEU A 290 5.58 -26.88 -0.84
N ASP A 291 6.65 -27.59 -0.50
CA ASP A 291 7.93 -27.53 -1.22
C ASP A 291 7.77 -28.04 -2.67
N GLU A 292 6.97 -29.09 -2.89
CA GLU A 292 6.61 -29.56 -4.24
C GLU A 292 5.84 -28.49 -5.01
N CYS A 293 4.85 -27.84 -4.38
CA CYS A 293 4.07 -26.78 -5.02
C CYS A 293 4.91 -25.55 -5.39
N LEU A 294 5.84 -25.15 -4.52
CA LEU A 294 6.74 -24.02 -4.73
C LEU A 294 7.83 -24.30 -5.78
N SER A 295 8.29 -25.55 -5.89
CA SER A 295 9.31 -25.97 -6.86
C SER A 295 8.73 -26.30 -8.24
N ALA A 296 7.43 -26.56 -8.33
CA ALA A 296 6.75 -26.80 -9.59
C ALA A 296 6.84 -25.57 -10.51
N ARG A 297 7.77 -25.60 -11.46
CA ARG A 297 7.78 -24.66 -12.60
C ARG A 297 6.44 -24.81 -13.32
N HIS A 298 5.71 -23.71 -13.46
CA HIS A 298 4.54 -23.66 -14.34
C HIS A 298 4.94 -24.22 -15.71
N ARG A 299 4.31 -25.33 -16.09
CA ARG A 299 4.26 -25.79 -17.48
C ARG A 299 3.39 -24.84 -18.29
#